data_AF-E6MLQ8-F1
#
_entry.id   AF-E6MLQ8-F1
#
_cell.length_a   1.000
_cell.length_b   1.000
_cell.length_c   1.000
_cell.angle_alpha   90.00
_cell.angle_beta   90.00
_cell.angle_gamma   90.00
#
_symmetry.space_group_name_H-M   'P 1'
#
loop_
_entity.id
_entity.type
_entity.pdbx_description
1 polymer ?
#
loop_
_entity_poly.entity_id
_entity_poly.type
_entity_poly.pdbx_seq_one_letter_code
_entity_poly.pdbx_strand_id
1 'polypeptide(L)'
;MQNKDFIRRSGLVFVIASILFVLMLQGCRTKYVSVPEYHNVYVTKHDTLTKHDSVYQKEFVDRYVKGDTVFLTKTKVDYRYKNLYKTLYRDSIKTDSVRVPYPVEKKLSRWQGLKMEVGGWAIGVLSVVVLGAIGYIIMWLVRKYR
;
A
#
# COMPACT_ATOMS: atom_id res chain seq x y z
N MET A 1 -23.32 -37.45 -51.19
CA MET A 1 -22.59 -36.19 -50.88
C MET A 1 -22.98 -35.61 -49.52
N GLN A 2 -24.27 -35.62 -49.15
CA GLN A 2 -24.81 -35.12 -47.87
C GLN A 2 -24.07 -35.50 -46.57
N ASN A 3 -23.52 -36.73 -46.47
CA ASN A 3 -22.79 -37.16 -45.25
C ASN A 3 -21.45 -36.45 -45.05
N LYS A 4 -20.74 -36.08 -46.12
CA LYS A 4 -19.44 -35.39 -46.01
C LYS A 4 -19.63 -33.96 -45.49
N ASP A 5 -20.71 -33.32 -45.92
CA ASP A 5 -21.06 -31.95 -45.50
C ASP A 5 -21.56 -31.91 -44.05
N PHE A 6 -22.29 -32.95 -43.62
CA PHE A 6 -22.72 -33.12 -42.23
C PHE A 6 -21.54 -33.32 -41.27
N ILE A 7 -20.59 -34.18 -41.62
CA ILE A 7 -19.38 -34.44 -40.81
C ILE A 7 -18.48 -33.20 -40.75
N ARG A 8 -18.35 -32.46 -41.86
CA ARG A 8 -17.57 -31.21 -41.90
C ARG A 8 -18.21 -30.10 -41.08
N ARG A 9 -19.54 -29.96 -41.12
CA ARG A 9 -20.28 -28.99 -40.29
C ARG A 9 -20.24 -29.34 -38.81
N SER A 10 -20.40 -30.62 -38.44
CA SER A 10 -20.30 -31.03 -37.04
C SER A 10 -18.89 -30.81 -36.48
N GLY A 11 -17.85 -31.17 -37.24
CA GLY A 11 -16.45 -30.93 -36.87
C GLY A 11 -16.14 -29.45 -36.63
N LEU A 12 -16.63 -28.55 -37.50
CA LEU A 12 -16.47 -27.10 -37.33
C LEU A 12 -17.16 -26.57 -36.07
N VAL A 13 -18.36 -27.07 -35.75
CA VAL A 13 -19.08 -26.68 -34.53
C VAL A 13 -18.33 -27.11 -33.27
N PHE A 14 -17.77 -28.33 -33.25
CA PHE A 14 -16.96 -28.79 -32.11
C PHE A 14 -15.68 -27.98 -31.91
N VAL A 15 -15.03 -27.56 -32.99
CA VAL A 15 -13.83 -26.70 -32.92
C VAL A 15 -14.17 -25.30 -32.43
N ILE A 16 -15.29 -24.71 -32.87
CA ILE A 16 -15.73 -23.40 -32.39
C ILE A 16 -16.12 -23.46 -30.90
N ALA A 17 -16.80 -24.54 -30.48
CA ALA A 17 -17.19 -24.74 -29.08
C ALA A 17 -15.99 -24.90 -28.14
N SER A 18 -14.94 -25.60 -28.57
CA SER A 18 -13.72 -25.75 -27.75
C SER A 18 -12.96 -24.43 -27.59
N ILE A 19 -12.89 -23.61 -28.64
CA ILE A 19 -12.27 -22.28 -28.58
C ILE A 19 -13.02 -21.36 -27.62
N LEU A 20 -14.36 -21.36 -27.66
CA LEU A 20 -15.20 -20.58 -26.74
C LEU A 20 -15.03 -21.00 -25.27
N PHE A 21 -14.84 -22.30 -25.02
CA PHE A 21 -14.61 -22.83 -23.67
C PHE A 21 -13.27 -22.38 -23.08
N VAL A 22 -12.20 -22.34 -23.89
CA VAL A 22 -10.87 -21.87 -23.46
C VAL A 22 -10.87 -20.37 -23.13
N LEU A 23 -11.63 -19.55 -23.86
CA LEU A 23 -11.76 -18.12 -23.60
C LEU A 23 -12.42 -17.80 -22.25
N MET A 24 -13.33 -18.66 -21.77
CA MET A 24 -14.01 -18.48 -20.48
C MET A 24 -13.12 -18.72 -19.26
N LEU A 25 -11.95 -19.35 -19.43
CA LEU A 25 -11.01 -19.65 -18.34
C LEU A 25 -10.07 -18.46 -18.00
N GLN A 26 -10.06 -17.39 -18.80
CA GLN A 26 -9.16 -16.23 -18.64
C GLN A 26 -9.63 -15.19 -17.60
N GLY A 27 -10.66 -15.49 -16.80
CA GLY A 27 -11.33 -14.53 -15.92
C GLY A 27 -10.61 -14.15 -14.62
N CYS A 28 -9.41 -14.69 -14.34
CA CYS A 28 -8.76 -14.48 -13.05
C CYS A 28 -8.16 -13.06 -12.93
N ARG A 29 -8.88 -12.14 -12.28
CA ARG A 29 -8.44 -10.77 -12.00
C ARG A 29 -7.90 -10.70 -10.56
N THR A 30 -6.61 -10.38 -10.40
CA THR A 30 -6.03 -10.11 -9.07
C THR A 30 -6.51 -8.75 -8.55
N LYS A 31 -6.87 -8.68 -7.25
CA LYS A 31 -7.34 -7.44 -6.60
C LYS A 31 -6.26 -6.91 -5.66
N TYR A 32 -5.75 -5.71 -5.94
CA TYR A 32 -4.80 -5.00 -5.09
C TYR A 32 -5.54 -4.21 -4.01
N VAL A 33 -5.09 -4.31 -2.76
CA VAL A 33 -5.60 -3.51 -1.64
C VAL A 33 -4.45 -2.67 -1.11
N SER A 34 -4.65 -1.36 -1.06
CA SER A 34 -3.65 -0.45 -0.51
C SER A 34 -3.61 -0.58 1.01
N VAL A 35 -2.46 -0.91 1.58
CA VAL A 35 -2.25 -0.96 3.03
C VAL A 35 -1.32 0.19 3.42
N PRO A 36 -1.61 0.93 4.50
CA PRO A 36 -0.72 1.96 4.99
C PRO A 36 0.54 1.34 5.60
N GLU A 37 1.70 1.78 5.14
CA GLU A 37 2.99 1.39 5.72
C GLU A 37 3.32 2.37 6.86
N TYR A 38 3.33 1.87 8.09
CA TYR A 38 3.65 2.68 9.26
C TYR A 38 5.16 2.63 9.52
N HIS A 39 5.86 3.74 9.29
CA HIS A 39 7.26 3.88 9.68
C HIS A 39 7.30 4.69 10.95
N ASN A 40 7.95 4.15 11.99
CA ASN A 40 8.22 4.90 13.20
C ASN A 40 9.35 5.89 12.92
N VAL A 41 9.00 7.07 12.42
CA VAL A 41 9.96 8.17 12.32
C VAL A 41 10.20 8.68 13.72
N TYR A 42 11.40 8.42 14.25
CA TYR A 42 11.86 9.02 15.48
C TYR A 42 12.10 10.50 15.23
N VAL A 43 11.12 11.34 15.56
CA VAL A 43 11.29 12.78 15.56
C VAL A 43 12.09 13.13 16.81
N THR A 44 13.41 13.23 16.66
CA THR A 44 14.27 13.77 17.71
C THR A 44 13.91 15.25 17.87
N LYS A 45 13.11 15.56 18.90
CA LYS A 45 12.85 16.94 19.28
C LYS A 45 14.13 17.55 19.84
N HIS A 46 14.97 18.05 18.96
CA HIS A 46 16.03 18.97 19.35
C HIS A 46 15.39 20.34 19.59
N ASP A 47 14.66 20.48 20.71
CA ASP A 47 14.30 21.80 21.22
C ASP A 47 15.60 22.43 21.76
N THR A 48 16.44 22.94 20.86
CA THR A 48 17.54 23.82 21.23
C THR A 48 16.96 25.17 21.60
N LEU A 49 16.37 25.24 22.81
CA LEU A 49 16.15 26.49 23.51
C LEU A 49 17.52 27.00 23.97
N THR A 50 18.35 27.48 23.04
CA THR A 50 19.56 28.25 23.38
C THR A 50 19.12 29.58 23.96
N LYS A 51 18.81 29.56 25.26
CA LYS A 51 18.52 30.75 26.04
C LYS A 51 19.84 31.46 26.34
N HIS A 52 20.19 32.42 25.50
CA HIS A 52 21.26 33.36 25.82
C HIS A 52 20.66 34.53 26.61
N ASP A 53 20.94 34.58 27.91
CA ASP A 53 20.66 35.74 28.75
C ASP A 53 21.86 36.69 28.63
N SER A 54 21.71 37.79 27.89
CA SER A 54 22.72 38.85 27.89
C SER A 54 22.42 39.86 29.01
N VAL A 55 23.45 40.14 29.82
CA VAL A 55 23.39 41.17 30.87
C VAL A 55 24.43 42.23 30.53
N TYR A 56 23.97 43.46 30.29
CA TYR A 56 24.85 44.61 30.10
C TYR A 56 24.92 45.38 31.42
N GLN A 57 26.12 45.47 31.98
CA GLN A 57 26.40 46.23 33.19
C GLN A 57 27.11 47.53 32.80
N LYS A 58 26.56 48.67 33.19
CA LYS A 58 27.20 49.97 33.01
C LYS A 58 27.38 50.64 34.37
N GLU A 59 28.62 51.00 34.67
CA GLU A 59 28.97 51.71 35.90
C GLU A 59 29.23 53.19 35.57
N PHE A 60 28.58 54.06 36.31
CA PHE A 60 28.80 55.50 36.28
C PHE A 60 29.52 55.89 37.57
N VAL A 61 30.69 56.50 37.43
CA VAL A 61 31.49 56.97 38.56
C VAL A 61 31.69 58.46 38.39
N ASP A 62 31.04 59.24 39.25
CA ASP A 62 31.26 60.68 39.33
C ASP A 62 32.19 60.98 40.51
N ARG A 63 33.13 61.91 40.28
CA ARG A 63 34.12 62.33 41.27
C ARG A 63 34.09 63.84 41.39
N TYR A 64 33.78 64.31 42.59
CA TYR A 64 33.79 65.71 42.94
C TYR A 64 34.85 65.97 44.02
N VAL A 65 35.70 66.98 43.81
CA VAL A 65 36.78 67.34 44.74
C VAL A 65 36.50 68.70 45.37
N LYS A 66 36.53 68.80 46.70
CA LYS A 66 36.36 70.04 47.45
C LYS A 66 37.47 70.19 48.47
N GLY A 67 38.48 71.00 48.14
CA GLY A 67 39.71 71.11 48.93
C GLY A 67 40.39 69.75 49.05
N ASP A 68 40.65 69.31 50.27
CA ASP A 68 41.33 68.03 50.55
C ASP A 68 40.40 66.81 50.51
N THR A 69 39.08 66.99 50.36
CA THR A 69 38.10 65.90 50.38
C THR A 69 37.62 65.53 48.97
N VAL A 70 37.61 64.23 48.66
CA VAL A 70 37.09 63.68 47.41
C VAL A 70 35.79 62.93 47.67
N PHE A 71 34.70 63.38 47.05
CA PHE A 71 33.41 62.71 47.03
C PHE A 71 33.29 61.85 45.78
N LEU A 72 32.87 60.60 45.96
CA LEU A 72 32.77 59.63 44.88
C LEU A 72 31.37 59.01 44.90
N THR A 73 30.60 59.27 43.84
CA THR A 73 29.26 58.71 43.66
C THR A 73 29.34 57.61 42.60
N LYS A 74 29.00 56.38 43.01
CA LYS A 74 28.96 55.20 42.14
C LYS A 74 27.50 54.81 41.92
N THR A 75 27.10 54.73 40.66
CA THR A 75 25.78 54.24 40.26
C THR A 75 25.95 53.10 39.26
N LYS A 76 25.35 51.94 39.56
CA LYS A 76 25.37 50.75 38.70
C LYS A 76 23.99 50.55 38.08
N VAL A 77 23.97 50.32 36.76
CA VAL A 77 22.75 49.99 36.02
C VAL A 77 22.94 48.68 35.27
N ASP A 78 22.00 47.76 35.47
CA ASP A 78 22.01 46.42 34.87
C ASP A 78 20.81 46.27 33.91
N TYR A 79 21.09 45.93 32.64
CA TYR A 79 20.06 45.64 31.63
C TYR A 79 20.09 44.15 31.27
N ARG A 80 18.95 43.46 31.38
CA ARG A 80 18.81 42.04 31.03
C ARG A 80 17.93 41.86 29.80
N TYR A 81 18.47 41.24 28.76
CA TYR A 81 17.73 40.92 27.54
C TYR A 81 17.55 39.40 27.42
N LYS A 82 16.36 38.97 27.00
CA LYS A 82 16.00 37.57 26.80
C LYS A 82 15.61 37.35 25.34
N ASN A 83 16.53 36.80 24.55
CA ASN A 83 16.25 36.47 23.16
C ASN A 83 15.73 35.04 23.06
N LEU A 84 14.49 34.89 22.59
CA LEU A 84 13.87 33.60 22.30
C LEU A 84 13.95 33.37 20.78
N TYR A 85 15.01 32.71 20.31
CA TYR A 85 15.07 32.26 18.92
C TYR A 85 14.27 30.95 18.81
N LYS A 86 13.07 31.02 18.23
CA LYS A 86 12.31 29.82 17.86
C LYS A 86 12.74 29.41 16.45
N THR A 87 13.83 28.67 16.32
CA THR A 87 14.16 28.01 15.05
C THR A 87 13.20 26.84 14.88
N LEU A 88 12.12 27.06 14.13
CA LEU A 88 11.25 25.98 13.65
C LEU A 88 12.06 25.17 12.62
N TYR A 89 12.76 24.13 13.09
CA TYR A 89 13.47 23.22 12.21
C TYR A 89 12.44 22.48 11.35
N ARG A 90 12.63 22.50 10.02
CA ARG A 90 11.71 21.99 8.98
C ARG A 90 11.55 20.45 8.94
N ASP A 91 11.94 19.73 9.99
CA ASP A 91 11.78 18.27 10.06
C ASP A 91 10.33 17.81 10.26
N SER A 92 9.42 18.75 10.52
CA SER A 92 7.99 18.47 10.59
C SER A 92 7.27 18.60 9.24
N ILE A 93 7.99 18.63 8.11
CA ILE A 93 7.36 18.45 6.79
C ILE A 93 7.20 16.94 6.59
N LYS A 94 6.08 16.45 7.11
CA LYS A 94 5.68 15.05 7.03
C LYS A 94 5.46 14.68 5.55
N THR A 95 6.43 14.04 4.93
CA THR A 95 6.25 13.40 3.62
C THR A 95 5.44 12.14 3.86
N ASP A 96 4.13 12.19 3.61
CA ASP A 96 3.28 11.00 3.67
C ASP A 96 3.82 9.97 2.68
N SER A 97 4.20 8.81 3.19
CA SER A 97 4.88 7.79 2.40
C SER A 97 4.01 7.28 1.26
N VAL A 98 4.63 7.16 0.09
CA VAL A 98 3.97 6.69 -1.12
C VAL A 98 3.61 5.21 -0.94
N ARG A 99 2.32 4.89 -1.09
CA ARG A 99 1.80 3.53 -0.94
C ARG A 99 2.32 2.62 -2.04
N VAL A 100 3.11 1.61 -1.68
CA VAL A 100 3.41 0.49 -2.57
C VAL A 100 2.25 -0.52 -2.49
N PRO A 101 1.48 -0.74 -3.57
CA PRO A 101 0.43 -1.75 -3.56
C PRO A 101 1.06 -3.14 -3.60
N TYR A 102 0.93 -3.91 -2.52
CA TYR A 102 1.33 -5.31 -2.52
C TYR A 102 0.13 -6.24 -2.77
N PRO A 103 0.33 -7.35 -3.49
CA PRO A 103 -0.72 -8.35 -3.66
C PRO A 103 -1.01 -9.02 -2.32
N VAL A 104 -2.22 -8.82 -1.80
CA VAL A 104 -2.68 -9.57 -0.62
C VAL A 104 -3.22 -10.91 -1.10
N GLU A 105 -2.48 -11.98 -0.89
CA GLU A 105 -3.01 -13.33 -1.01
C GLU A 105 -4.06 -13.55 0.08
N LYS A 106 -5.33 -13.28 -0.25
CA LYS A 106 -6.44 -13.52 0.67
C LYS A 106 -6.56 -15.03 0.87
N LYS A 107 -6.15 -15.54 2.04
CA LYS A 107 -6.45 -16.92 2.44
C LYS A 107 -7.95 -17.17 2.29
N LEU A 108 -8.31 -18.19 1.50
CA LEU A 108 -9.69 -18.60 1.33
C LEU A 108 -10.28 -18.93 2.70
N SER A 109 -11.43 -18.33 3.03
CA SER A 109 -12.18 -18.76 4.20
C SER A 109 -12.63 -20.22 4.00
N ARG A 110 -12.80 -20.96 5.10
CA ARG A 110 -13.21 -22.38 5.03
C ARG A 110 -14.41 -22.61 4.11
N TRP A 111 -15.40 -21.72 4.15
CA TRP A 111 -16.59 -21.77 3.27
C TRP A 111 -16.29 -21.51 1.80
N GLN A 112 -15.37 -20.58 1.50
CA GLN A 112 -14.99 -20.31 0.11
C GLN A 112 -14.17 -21.46 -0.48
N GLY A 113 -13.27 -22.05 0.32
CA GLY A 113 -12.55 -23.26 -0.05
C GLY A 113 -13.51 -24.41 -0.36
N LEU A 114 -14.48 -24.63 0.52
CA LEU A 114 -15.50 -25.67 0.32
C LEU A 114 -16.33 -25.46 -0.96
N LYS A 115 -16.73 -24.23 -1.27
CA LYS A 115 -17.41 -23.92 -2.55
C LYS A 115 -16.53 -24.21 -3.78
N MET A 116 -15.23 -23.96 -3.67
CA MET A 116 -14.27 -24.20 -4.74
C MET A 116 -14.03 -25.70 -4.96
N GLU A 117 -13.95 -26.48 -3.88
CA GLU A 117 -13.84 -27.94 -3.91
C GLU A 117 -15.09 -28.60 -4.52
N VAL A 118 -16.28 -28.15 -4.11
CA VAL A 118 -17.55 -28.61 -4.69
C VAL A 118 -17.63 -28.27 -6.19
N GLY A 119 -17.15 -27.09 -6.59
CA GLY A 119 -17.04 -26.71 -8.01
C GLY A 119 -16.09 -27.61 -8.78
N GLY A 120 -14.93 -27.96 -8.20
CA GLY A 120 -13.97 -28.90 -8.80
C GLY A 120 -14.57 -30.30 -9.00
N TRP A 121 -15.30 -30.81 -8.01
CA TRP A 121 -16.00 -32.10 -8.10
C TRP A 121 -17.10 -32.08 -9.18
N ALA A 122 -17.86 -30.99 -9.27
CA ALA A 122 -18.89 -30.85 -10.30
C ALA A 122 -18.30 -30.90 -11.73
N ILE A 123 -17.17 -30.23 -11.95
CA ILE A 123 -16.46 -30.26 -13.24
C ILE A 123 -15.95 -31.67 -13.53
N GLY A 124 -15.40 -32.35 -12.54
CA GLY A 124 -14.93 -33.74 -12.65
C GLY A 124 -16.05 -34.69 -13.08
N VAL A 125 -17.18 -34.69 -12.39
CA VAL A 125 -18.34 -35.55 -12.72
C VAL A 125 -18.88 -35.22 -14.12
N LEU A 126 -19.02 -33.93 -14.45
CA LEU A 126 -19.51 -33.51 -15.76
C LEU A 126 -18.61 -34.02 -16.89
N SER A 127 -17.28 -33.97 -16.72
CA SER A 127 -16.33 -34.45 -17.73
C SER A 127 -16.48 -35.94 -18.04
N VAL A 128 -16.67 -36.76 -17.00
CA VAL A 128 -16.85 -38.22 -17.15
C VAL A 128 -18.14 -38.54 -17.88
N VAL A 129 -19.23 -37.84 -17.53
CA VAL A 129 -20.54 -38.04 -18.18
C VAL A 129 -20.47 -37.68 -19.67
N VAL A 130 -19.83 -36.57 -20.02
CA VAL A 130 -19.70 -36.14 -21.43
C VAL A 130 -18.88 -37.14 -22.23
N LEU A 131 -17.74 -37.58 -21.71
CA LEU A 131 -16.90 -38.59 -22.39
C LEU A 131 -17.62 -39.93 -22.54
N GLY A 132 -18.36 -40.37 -21.51
CA GLY A 132 -19.19 -41.57 -21.56
C GLY A 132 -20.30 -41.48 -22.62
N ALA A 133 -20.98 -40.33 -22.71
CA ALA A 133 -22.01 -40.09 -23.72
C ALA A 133 -21.44 -40.13 -25.15
N ILE A 134 -20.28 -39.50 -25.38
CA ILE A 134 -19.60 -39.53 -26.68
C ILE A 134 -19.21 -40.97 -27.06
N GLY A 135 -18.59 -41.71 -26.12
CA GLY A 135 -18.23 -43.11 -26.35
C GLY A 135 -19.44 -44.00 -26.67
N TYR A 136 -20.55 -43.79 -25.95
CA TYR A 136 -21.81 -44.49 -26.21
C TYR A 136 -22.37 -44.19 -27.60
N ILE A 137 -22.40 -42.91 -28.01
CA ILE A 137 -22.87 -42.48 -29.33
C ILE A 137 -22.04 -43.10 -30.45
N ILE A 138 -20.70 -43.12 -30.30
CA ILE A 138 -19.80 -43.74 -31.28
C ILE A 138 -20.05 -45.24 -31.37
N MET A 139 -20.13 -45.95 -30.23
CA MET A 139 -20.41 -47.39 -30.21
C MET A 139 -21.77 -47.72 -30.84
N TRP A 140 -22.79 -46.90 -30.55
CA TRP A 140 -24.13 -47.05 -31.12
C TRP A 140 -24.12 -46.83 -32.64
N LEU A 141 -23.42 -45.81 -33.14
CA LEU A 141 -23.24 -45.55 -34.57
C LEU A 141 -22.51 -46.71 -35.28
N VAL A 142 -21.45 -47.25 -34.68
CA VAL A 142 -20.69 -48.38 -35.24
C VAL A 142 -21.54 -49.65 -35.28
N ARG A 143 -22.36 -49.92 -34.25
CA ARG A 143 -23.29 -51.06 -34.26
C ARG A 143 -24.42 -50.92 -35.27
N LYS A 144 -24.83 -49.69 -35.61
CA LYS A 144 -25.94 -49.42 -36.52
C LYS A 144 -25.52 -49.43 -38.01
N TYR A 145 -24.26 -49.13 -38.29
CA TYR A 145 -23.69 -49.10 -39.64
C TYR A 145 -22.86 -50.34 -40.01
N ARG A 146 -22.71 -51.28 -39.08
CA ARG A 146 -22.21 -52.64 -39.34
C ARG A 146 -23.42 -53.55 -39.56
#